data_AF-A0A5B9VYZ9-F1
#
_entry.id   AF-A0A5B9VYZ9-F1
#
_cell.length_a   1.000
_cell.length_b   1.000
_cell.length_c   1.000
_cell.angle_alpha   90.00
_cell.angle_beta   90.00
_cell.angle_gamma   90.00
#
_symmetry.space_group_name_H-M   'P 1'
#
loop_
_entity.id
_entity.type
_entity.pdbx_description
1 polymer ?
#
loop_
_entity_poly.entity_id
_entity_poly.type
_entity_poly.pdbx_seq_one_letter_code
_entity_poly.pdbx_strand_id
1 'polypeptide(L)'
;MRSGNRLGLSVIGAAVTLLGMTAGARAADRVTPVPLGGSLERQSGEHPYGVYIPTRFGGSLTISTTSGKVVELKGPSGPNQKARSNGEDIGQDQQGWYTFKVKGADKPFTVETKFVQAAQSARKPWNFYYWPTKADSIHEPWAGGNGRVDIDYTMVRGDDQLIRQPGGYIPPGEDIVLAGPDGRLETLPPAGDDATWFPNLYDDLTWTGPNKEKGNEVTIFQTPSPLLKYDQLFGTSARWWEAVNSQNKDISRWPGHCLGGAVASILMNEPVPAPGTGLTKDELKALWAELGENHLNHRIGDYATDIPPGPPRPGPDECDWKAPRVHAMLETHIRGQKQALLGNMRAFPPRGTINEVWNQGIYKYVAQFKAIPGRGERAVNVKLELHTNSGSMLNGADDKDRVILYEYNIVYGLDGQVDETNPGAADWVSVGGEALFAPLNVLEVVQTVWQGHNPYVTEANVRALDMANGGDRFRFASAPPQFRPVLEYEGRRSAPASNNAMANDGGGSGGSRRGFFRFFGR
;
A
#
# COMPACT_ATOMS: atom_id res chain seq x y z
N MET A 1 -63.55 27.67 6.09
CA MET A 1 -64.85 27.89 5.39
C MET A 1 -64.64 27.73 3.90
N ARG A 2 -65.60 27.06 3.24
CA ARG A 2 -65.76 26.77 1.80
C ARG A 2 -64.96 25.60 1.19
N SER A 3 -65.64 24.47 1.34
CA SER A 3 -65.83 23.31 0.46
C SER A 3 -65.82 23.55 -1.07
N GLY A 4 -65.43 22.49 -1.81
CA GLY A 4 -65.68 22.30 -3.24
C GLY A 4 -65.31 20.89 -3.72
N ASN A 5 -66.30 19.99 -3.72
CA ASN A 5 -66.29 18.62 -4.27
C ASN A 5 -66.00 18.58 -5.78
N ARG A 6 -65.30 17.52 -6.24
CA ARG A 6 -65.71 16.74 -7.44
C ARG A 6 -65.33 15.26 -7.31
N LEU A 7 -66.36 14.44 -7.15
CA LEU A 7 -66.40 12.99 -7.32
C LEU A 7 -66.68 12.67 -8.80
N GLY A 8 -66.01 11.65 -9.34
CA GLY A 8 -66.29 11.07 -10.65
C GLY A 8 -66.09 9.55 -10.58
N LEU A 9 -67.20 8.83 -10.55
CA LEU A 9 -67.33 7.37 -10.55
C LEU A 9 -66.87 6.74 -11.87
N SER A 10 -66.31 5.53 -11.81
CA SER A 10 -66.69 4.43 -12.71
C SER A 10 -66.14 3.09 -12.19
N VAL A 11 -67.06 2.26 -11.70
CA VAL A 11 -66.90 0.83 -11.44
C VAL A 11 -67.78 0.12 -12.47
N ILE A 12 -67.19 -0.70 -13.33
CA ILE A 12 -67.87 -1.84 -13.97
C ILE A 12 -66.83 -2.98 -14.06
N GLY A 13 -67.15 -4.10 -13.42
CA GLY A 13 -66.38 -5.34 -13.51
C GLY A 13 -66.83 -6.22 -14.67
N ALA A 14 -65.97 -7.19 -15.00
CA ALA A 14 -66.38 -8.43 -15.65
C ALA A 14 -65.41 -9.54 -15.23
N ALA A 15 -65.93 -10.53 -14.50
CA ALA A 15 -65.31 -11.81 -14.27
C ALA A 15 -65.57 -12.73 -15.47
N VAL A 16 -64.52 -13.31 -16.05
CA VAL A 16 -64.63 -14.38 -17.06
C VAL A 16 -63.52 -15.42 -16.79
N THR A 17 -63.97 -16.49 -16.14
CA THR A 17 -63.65 -17.92 -16.33
C THR A 17 -62.23 -18.46 -16.09
N LEU A 18 -62.12 -19.23 -14.98
CA LEU A 18 -61.36 -20.48 -14.93
C LEU A 18 -61.68 -21.31 -16.18
N LEU A 19 -60.69 -21.60 -17.02
CA LEU A 19 -60.58 -22.82 -17.84
C LEU A 19 -59.22 -22.78 -18.57
N GLY A 20 -58.30 -23.64 -18.11
CA GLY A 20 -56.97 -23.76 -18.70
C GLY A 20 -56.05 -24.73 -17.96
N MET A 21 -56.59 -25.79 -17.35
CA MET A 21 -55.80 -26.97 -17.06
C MET A 21 -55.70 -27.81 -18.35
N THR A 22 -54.50 -28.38 -18.56
CA THR A 22 -54.12 -29.36 -19.60
C THR A 22 -53.65 -28.82 -20.95
N ALA A 23 -52.59 -28.00 -20.93
CA ALA A 23 -51.52 -28.14 -21.92
C ALA A 23 -50.27 -28.62 -21.16
N GLY A 24 -49.75 -29.80 -21.51
CA GLY A 24 -48.69 -30.49 -20.78
C GLY A 24 -47.51 -29.57 -20.49
N ALA A 25 -47.35 -29.22 -19.22
CA ALA A 25 -46.12 -28.68 -18.70
C ALA A 25 -45.05 -29.77 -18.89
N ARG A 26 -44.29 -29.69 -19.98
CA ARG A 26 -42.88 -30.07 -19.91
C ARG A 26 -42.34 -29.22 -18.77
N ALA A 27 -42.04 -29.84 -17.63
CA ALA A 27 -41.23 -29.22 -16.61
C ALA A 27 -39.98 -28.71 -17.32
N ALA A 28 -39.95 -27.41 -17.64
CA ALA A 28 -38.73 -26.78 -18.08
C ALA A 28 -37.77 -26.97 -16.91
N ASP A 29 -36.68 -27.72 -17.13
CA ASP A 29 -35.73 -28.09 -16.11
C ASP A 29 -35.35 -26.85 -15.29
N ARG A 30 -35.92 -26.73 -14.08
CA ARG A 30 -35.72 -25.57 -13.23
C ARG A 30 -34.27 -25.62 -12.75
N VAL A 31 -33.49 -24.61 -13.10
CA VAL A 31 -32.10 -24.46 -12.65
C VAL A 31 -32.09 -24.35 -11.13
N THR A 32 -31.35 -25.24 -10.46
CA THR A 32 -31.16 -25.21 -9.01
C THR A 32 -30.00 -24.28 -8.64
N PRO A 33 -30.24 -23.15 -7.94
CA PRO A 33 -29.20 -22.19 -7.63
C PRO A 33 -28.26 -22.70 -6.54
N VAL A 34 -26.96 -22.73 -6.82
CA VAL A 34 -25.87 -23.01 -5.89
C VAL A 34 -25.26 -21.67 -5.45
N PRO A 35 -25.13 -21.40 -4.15
CA PRO A 35 -24.54 -20.15 -3.67
C PRO A 35 -23.06 -20.07 -4.08
N LEU A 36 -22.63 -18.90 -4.57
CA LEU A 36 -21.23 -18.61 -4.88
C LEU A 36 -20.35 -18.82 -3.64
N GLY A 37 -19.27 -19.61 -3.76
CA GLY A 37 -18.38 -19.87 -2.61
C GLY A 37 -19.02 -20.73 -1.52
N GLY A 38 -20.15 -21.39 -1.81
CA GLY A 38 -20.87 -22.27 -0.90
C GLY A 38 -21.25 -23.61 -1.55
N SER A 39 -22.09 -24.38 -0.86
CA SER A 39 -22.47 -25.71 -1.29
C SER A 39 -23.97 -26.00 -1.13
N LEU A 40 -24.46 -26.98 -1.91
CA LEU A 40 -25.75 -27.63 -1.74
C LEU A 40 -25.53 -29.10 -1.43
N GLU A 41 -26.06 -29.57 -0.31
CA GLU A 41 -25.94 -30.95 0.12
C GLU A 41 -27.13 -31.80 -0.34
N ARG A 42 -26.96 -33.14 -0.29
CA ARG A 42 -28.01 -34.14 -0.49
C ARG A 42 -28.77 -34.00 -1.81
N GLN A 43 -28.06 -33.57 -2.86
CA GLN A 43 -28.60 -33.49 -4.20
C GLN A 43 -28.72 -34.89 -4.82
N SER A 44 -29.70 -35.09 -5.70
CA SER A 44 -29.93 -36.35 -6.40
C SER A 44 -30.57 -36.14 -7.77
N GLY A 45 -30.36 -37.10 -8.67
CA GLY A 45 -30.83 -37.03 -10.06
C GLY A 45 -29.98 -36.13 -10.96
N GLU A 46 -30.27 -36.16 -12.25
CA GLU A 46 -29.65 -35.27 -13.24
C GLU A 46 -30.57 -34.07 -13.46
N HIS A 47 -30.19 -32.91 -12.94
CA HIS A 47 -30.89 -31.65 -13.19
C HIS A 47 -29.88 -30.50 -13.36
N PRO A 48 -30.25 -29.38 -14.01
CA PRO A 48 -29.36 -28.26 -14.16
C PRO A 48 -29.17 -27.53 -12.82
N TYR A 49 -27.95 -27.08 -12.59
CA TYR A 49 -27.55 -26.19 -11.51
C TYR A 49 -27.12 -24.85 -12.09
N GLY A 50 -27.17 -23.81 -11.27
CA GLY A 50 -26.70 -22.49 -11.65
C GLY A 50 -25.99 -21.75 -10.53
N VAL A 51 -24.98 -20.95 -10.87
CA VAL A 51 -24.28 -20.06 -9.93
C VAL A 51 -24.14 -18.69 -10.58
N TYR A 52 -24.37 -17.62 -9.81
CA TYR A 52 -24.26 -16.25 -10.31
C TYR A 52 -22.86 -15.70 -10.02
N ILE A 53 -22.21 -15.14 -11.05
CA ILE A 53 -20.93 -14.43 -10.91
C ILE A 53 -21.18 -12.93 -11.00
N PRO A 54 -20.85 -12.14 -9.96
CA PRO A 54 -21.26 -10.74 -9.89
C PRO A 54 -20.31 -9.76 -10.59
N THR A 55 -19.02 -10.09 -10.72
CA THR A 55 -18.01 -9.18 -11.27
C THR A 55 -17.85 -9.33 -12.79
N ARG A 56 -17.72 -8.20 -13.49
CA ARG A 56 -17.39 -8.14 -14.92
C ARG A 56 -15.91 -8.40 -15.20
N PHE A 57 -15.04 -8.28 -14.20
CA PHE A 57 -13.60 -8.37 -14.45
C PHE A 57 -13.13 -9.83 -14.66
N GLY A 58 -14.00 -10.81 -14.45
CA GLY A 58 -13.70 -12.23 -14.62
C GLY A 58 -13.07 -12.86 -13.37
N GLY A 59 -12.47 -14.03 -13.54
CA GLY A 59 -11.95 -14.88 -12.46
C GLY A 59 -12.19 -16.37 -12.76
N SER A 60 -11.65 -17.25 -11.94
CA SER A 60 -11.78 -18.70 -12.10
C SER A 60 -12.96 -19.23 -11.30
N LEU A 61 -13.93 -19.83 -11.98
CA LEU A 61 -15.04 -20.58 -11.36
C LEU A 61 -14.71 -22.07 -11.33
N THR A 62 -14.59 -22.63 -10.13
CA THR A 62 -14.43 -24.06 -9.90
C THR A 62 -15.70 -24.64 -9.26
N ILE A 63 -16.20 -25.73 -9.81
CA ILE A 63 -17.35 -26.48 -9.31
C ILE A 63 -16.88 -27.89 -8.96
N SER A 64 -17.15 -28.33 -7.75
CA SER A 64 -16.77 -29.66 -7.25
C SER A 64 -18.00 -30.45 -6.83
N THR A 65 -17.95 -31.78 -6.98
CA THR A 65 -19.02 -32.67 -6.52
C THR A 65 -18.45 -33.87 -5.77
N THR A 66 -19.17 -34.37 -4.76
CA THR A 66 -18.74 -35.56 -4.00
C THR A 66 -19.07 -36.89 -4.67
N SER A 67 -19.96 -36.88 -5.68
CA SER A 67 -20.20 -37.97 -6.63
C SER A 67 -20.62 -37.38 -7.99
N GLY A 68 -20.46 -38.13 -9.07
CA GLY A 68 -20.70 -37.69 -10.44
C GLY A 68 -19.62 -36.76 -11.02
N LYS A 69 -19.86 -36.26 -12.23
CA LYS A 69 -18.99 -35.32 -12.95
C LYS A 69 -19.74 -34.07 -13.37
N VAL A 70 -19.13 -32.92 -13.18
CA VAL A 70 -19.61 -31.63 -13.71
C VAL A 70 -19.44 -31.63 -15.23
N VAL A 71 -20.52 -31.37 -15.95
CA VAL A 71 -20.55 -31.31 -17.41
C VAL A 71 -21.38 -30.12 -17.89
N GLU A 72 -21.22 -29.76 -19.16
CA GLU A 72 -22.03 -28.72 -19.83
C GLU A 72 -22.00 -27.36 -19.09
N LEU A 73 -20.85 -26.97 -18.53
CA LEU A 73 -20.68 -25.63 -17.94
C LEU A 73 -20.78 -24.57 -19.05
N LYS A 74 -21.78 -23.71 -18.92
CA LYS A 74 -22.12 -22.64 -19.86
C LYS A 74 -22.16 -21.32 -19.13
N GLY A 75 -21.61 -20.27 -19.77
CA GLY A 75 -21.71 -18.90 -19.28
C GLY A 75 -23.11 -18.29 -19.43
N PRO A 76 -23.25 -17.00 -19.08
CA PRO A 76 -24.50 -16.24 -19.18
C PRO A 76 -25.13 -16.37 -20.57
N SER A 77 -26.45 -16.52 -20.58
CA SER A 77 -27.25 -16.73 -21.78
C SER A 77 -27.16 -15.55 -22.73
N GLY A 78 -26.85 -15.81 -24.00
CA GLY A 78 -26.74 -14.82 -25.07
C GLY A 78 -26.13 -15.42 -26.33
N PRO A 79 -26.00 -14.64 -27.42
CA PRO A 79 -25.42 -15.11 -28.69
C PRO A 79 -23.97 -15.62 -28.56
N ASN A 80 -23.31 -15.31 -27.44
CA ASN A 80 -21.95 -15.72 -27.12
C ASN A 80 -21.88 -16.79 -26.02
N GLN A 81 -22.94 -17.58 -25.79
CA GLN A 81 -22.93 -18.65 -24.78
C GLN A 81 -21.86 -19.71 -25.13
N LYS A 82 -20.66 -19.53 -24.57
CA LYS A 82 -19.50 -20.38 -24.79
C LYS A 82 -19.50 -21.53 -23.78
N ALA A 83 -19.20 -22.74 -24.25
CA ALA A 83 -18.84 -23.84 -23.37
C ALA A 83 -17.55 -23.47 -22.62
N ARG A 84 -17.51 -23.75 -21.32
CA ARG A 84 -16.38 -23.39 -20.46
C ARG A 84 -15.79 -24.63 -19.80
N SER A 85 -14.50 -24.58 -19.56
CA SER A 85 -13.84 -25.59 -18.73
C SER A 85 -13.95 -25.20 -17.27
N ASN A 86 -14.15 -26.19 -16.41
CA ASN A 86 -14.18 -25.98 -14.97
C ASN A 86 -12.81 -25.50 -14.47
N GLY A 87 -12.77 -24.38 -13.74
CA GLY A 87 -11.55 -23.74 -13.24
C GLY A 87 -10.85 -22.76 -14.20
N GLU A 88 -11.33 -22.64 -15.45
CA GLU A 88 -10.81 -21.65 -16.41
C GLU A 88 -11.20 -20.22 -15.99
N ASP A 89 -10.34 -19.23 -16.28
CA ASP A 89 -10.74 -17.82 -16.13
C ASP A 89 -11.87 -17.52 -17.12
N ILE A 90 -12.98 -17.01 -16.59
CA ILE A 90 -14.16 -16.73 -17.40
C ILE A 90 -13.97 -15.53 -18.35
N GLY A 91 -12.99 -14.66 -18.10
CA GLY A 91 -12.71 -13.47 -18.90
C GLY A 91 -13.60 -12.27 -18.57
N GLN A 92 -13.31 -11.15 -19.21
CA GLN A 92 -13.97 -9.86 -18.98
C GLN A 92 -15.37 -9.81 -19.60
N ASP A 93 -16.28 -9.10 -18.95
CA ASP A 93 -17.68 -8.85 -19.35
C ASP A 93 -18.48 -10.15 -19.51
N GLN A 94 -18.28 -11.07 -18.56
CA GLN A 94 -18.94 -12.39 -18.51
C GLN A 94 -19.68 -12.61 -17.18
N GLN A 95 -20.05 -11.55 -16.46
CA GLN A 95 -20.87 -11.64 -15.26
C GLN A 95 -22.27 -12.19 -15.58
N GLY A 96 -22.89 -12.84 -14.58
CA GLY A 96 -24.25 -13.37 -14.69
C GLY A 96 -24.35 -14.85 -14.30
N TRP A 97 -25.42 -15.49 -14.74
CA TRP A 97 -25.72 -16.88 -14.41
C TRP A 97 -24.91 -17.86 -15.26
N TYR A 98 -24.13 -18.70 -14.58
CA TYR A 98 -23.47 -19.87 -15.15
C TYR A 98 -24.30 -21.11 -14.84
N THR A 99 -24.54 -21.95 -15.84
CA THR A 99 -25.32 -23.19 -15.67
C THR A 99 -24.47 -24.42 -15.98
N PHE A 100 -24.70 -25.51 -15.26
CA PHE A 100 -24.00 -26.78 -15.46
C PHE A 100 -24.88 -27.96 -15.06
N LYS A 101 -24.45 -29.18 -15.35
CA LYS A 101 -25.10 -30.42 -14.89
C LYS A 101 -24.10 -31.30 -14.15
N VAL A 102 -24.62 -32.16 -13.28
CA VAL A 102 -23.85 -33.25 -12.67
C VAL A 102 -24.39 -34.56 -13.24
N LYS A 103 -23.52 -35.34 -13.89
CA LYS A 103 -23.88 -36.64 -14.49
C LYS A 103 -23.17 -37.79 -13.82
N GLY A 104 -23.81 -38.96 -13.79
CA GLY A 104 -23.23 -40.20 -13.29
C GLY A 104 -22.99 -40.22 -11.77
N ALA A 105 -23.79 -39.47 -11.00
CA ALA A 105 -23.83 -39.60 -9.55
C ALA A 105 -24.65 -40.84 -9.16
N ASP A 106 -24.07 -41.71 -8.34
CA ASP A 106 -24.62 -43.01 -7.92
C ASP A 106 -25.25 -42.99 -6.52
N LYS A 107 -25.06 -41.90 -5.78
CA LYS A 107 -25.54 -41.67 -4.42
C LYS A 107 -25.83 -40.17 -4.20
N PRO A 108 -26.55 -39.78 -3.14
CA PRO A 108 -26.72 -38.38 -2.80
C PRO A 108 -25.38 -37.66 -2.71
N PHE A 109 -25.28 -36.49 -3.32
CA PHE A 109 -24.02 -35.76 -3.47
C PHE A 109 -24.13 -34.31 -2.99
N THR A 110 -22.97 -33.69 -2.80
CA THR A 110 -22.82 -32.26 -2.53
C THR A 110 -22.26 -31.59 -3.77
N VAL A 111 -22.80 -30.43 -4.13
CA VAL A 111 -22.27 -29.55 -5.17
C VAL A 111 -21.69 -28.33 -4.48
N GLU A 112 -20.43 -28.01 -4.74
CA GLU A 112 -19.73 -26.86 -4.16
C GLU A 112 -19.23 -25.95 -5.28
N THR A 113 -19.28 -24.64 -5.06
CA THR A 113 -18.68 -23.65 -5.97
C THR A 113 -17.60 -22.86 -5.26
N LYS A 114 -16.54 -22.50 -5.99
CA LYS A 114 -15.47 -21.62 -5.56
C LYS A 114 -15.17 -20.63 -6.69
N PHE A 115 -15.13 -19.35 -6.38
CA PHE A 115 -14.74 -18.32 -7.34
C PHE A 115 -13.59 -17.50 -6.79
N VAL A 116 -12.51 -17.42 -7.57
CA VAL A 116 -11.29 -16.69 -7.21
C VAL A 116 -10.91 -15.77 -8.35
N GLN A 117 -10.72 -14.50 -8.01
CA GLN A 117 -10.18 -13.51 -8.91
C GLN A 117 -8.73 -13.21 -8.50
N ALA A 118 -7.78 -13.59 -9.34
CA ALA A 118 -6.37 -13.25 -9.15
C ALA A 118 -5.94 -12.27 -10.24
N ALA A 119 -5.21 -11.22 -9.88
CA ALA A 119 -4.68 -10.27 -10.84
C ALA A 119 -3.36 -9.69 -10.38
N GLN A 120 -2.56 -9.30 -11.37
CA GLN A 120 -1.30 -8.63 -11.20
C GLN A 120 -1.17 -7.57 -12.29
N SER A 121 -0.56 -6.44 -11.94
CA SER A 121 -0.15 -5.41 -12.88
C SER A 121 0.92 -5.92 -13.86
N ALA A 122 1.13 -5.18 -14.95
CA ALA A 122 2.09 -5.55 -16.00
C ALA A 122 3.53 -5.60 -15.49
N ARG A 123 3.85 -4.80 -14.46
CA ARG A 123 5.16 -4.75 -13.83
C ARG A 123 5.02 -4.70 -12.32
N LYS A 124 5.74 -5.58 -11.63
CA LYS A 124 5.92 -5.51 -10.18
C LYS A 124 6.72 -4.23 -9.84
N PRO A 125 6.19 -3.33 -8.99
CA PRO A 125 6.99 -2.26 -8.39
C PRO A 125 8.16 -2.87 -7.64
N TRP A 126 9.37 -2.37 -7.89
CA TRP A 126 10.56 -2.91 -7.22
C TRP A 126 10.52 -2.61 -5.71
N ASN A 127 11.12 -3.52 -4.94
CA ASN A 127 11.30 -3.37 -3.51
C ASN A 127 12.39 -2.33 -3.21
N PHE A 128 12.27 -1.63 -2.09
CA PHE A 128 13.19 -0.56 -1.70
C PHE A 128 13.37 -0.50 -0.18
N TYR A 129 14.41 0.22 0.23
CA TYR A 129 14.61 0.60 1.62
C TYR A 129 13.99 1.98 1.86
N TYR A 130 13.16 2.11 2.90
CA TYR A 130 12.67 3.41 3.35
C TYR A 130 13.85 4.19 3.92
N TRP A 131 14.07 5.41 3.44
CA TRP A 131 15.17 6.24 3.93
C TRP A 131 14.63 7.20 5.00
N PRO A 132 14.86 6.93 6.30
CA PRO A 132 14.44 7.82 7.37
C PRO A 132 15.09 9.20 7.21
N THR A 133 14.36 10.20 7.67
CA THR A 133 14.87 11.58 7.81
C THR A 133 15.41 11.85 9.21
N LYS A 134 15.30 10.90 10.14
CA LYS A 134 15.90 11.06 11.45
C LYS A 134 17.33 10.55 11.41
N ALA A 135 18.26 11.37 11.87
CA ALA A 135 19.65 10.96 12.07
C ALA A 135 19.74 9.94 13.22
N ASP A 136 20.93 9.37 13.40
CA ASP A 136 21.21 8.55 14.56
C ASP A 136 21.04 9.35 15.86
N SER A 137 20.64 8.65 16.91
CA SER A 137 20.47 9.23 18.24
C SER A 137 20.84 8.24 19.33
N ILE A 138 21.18 8.77 20.49
CA ILE A 138 21.27 8.03 21.75
C ILE A 138 19.95 8.21 22.48
N HIS A 139 19.42 7.14 23.03
CA HIS A 139 18.14 7.12 23.73
C HIS A 139 18.16 6.15 24.91
N GLU A 140 17.21 6.32 25.81
CA GLU A 140 16.94 5.33 26.85
C GLU A 140 16.53 4.00 26.19
N PRO A 141 17.05 2.83 26.60
CA PRO A 141 16.65 1.55 26.02
C PRO A 141 15.13 1.33 26.04
N TRP A 142 14.58 0.83 24.94
CA TRP A 142 13.15 0.54 24.82
C TRP A 142 12.63 -0.48 25.85
N ALA A 143 13.53 -1.32 26.37
CA ALA A 143 13.26 -2.24 27.46
C ALA A 143 14.56 -2.52 28.22
N GLY A 144 14.46 -2.66 29.55
CA GLY A 144 15.59 -3.02 30.41
C GLY A 144 16.56 -1.90 30.73
N GLY A 145 16.25 -0.65 30.34
CA GLY A 145 17.00 0.54 30.76
C GLY A 145 16.74 0.94 32.22
N ASN A 146 17.54 1.87 32.72
CA ASN A 146 17.51 2.32 34.13
C ASN A 146 16.63 3.56 34.36
N GLY A 147 16.05 4.12 33.29
CA GLY A 147 15.21 5.31 33.28
C GLY A 147 15.96 6.59 33.62
N ARG A 148 17.26 6.69 33.31
CA ARG A 148 18.12 7.83 33.67
C ARG A 148 18.97 8.26 32.49
N VAL A 149 19.16 9.57 32.37
CA VAL A 149 20.10 10.15 31.42
C VAL A 149 21.53 9.94 31.93
N ASP A 150 22.23 8.95 31.39
CA ASP A 150 23.59 8.59 31.82
C ASP A 150 24.68 9.41 31.12
N ILE A 151 24.32 10.16 30.06
CA ILE A 151 25.20 11.11 29.37
C ILE A 151 25.29 12.45 30.12
N ASP A 152 26.52 12.95 30.28
CA ASP A 152 26.78 14.33 30.73
C ASP A 152 27.38 15.23 29.63
N TYR A 153 27.48 16.53 29.91
CA TYR A 153 27.98 17.53 28.95
C TYR A 153 29.44 17.33 28.50
N THR A 154 30.24 16.56 29.25
CA THR A 154 31.63 16.27 28.89
C THR A 154 31.77 15.09 27.94
N MET A 155 30.71 14.29 27.80
CA MET A 155 30.66 13.11 26.94
C MET A 155 30.19 13.44 25.51
N VAL A 156 29.48 14.55 25.33
CA VAL A 156 28.98 15.03 24.03
C VAL A 156 30.15 15.37 23.11
N ARG A 157 30.10 14.92 21.86
CA ARG A 157 31.16 15.09 20.86
C ARG A 157 30.65 15.83 19.63
N GLY A 158 31.56 16.36 18.84
CA GLY A 158 31.21 16.99 17.56
C GLY A 158 30.25 18.17 17.74
N ASP A 159 29.19 18.19 16.93
CA ASP A 159 28.09 19.15 17.01
C ASP A 159 26.81 18.54 17.62
N ASP A 160 26.91 17.33 18.21
CA ASP A 160 25.82 16.63 18.85
C ASP A 160 25.13 17.47 19.94
N GLN A 161 23.83 17.23 20.08
CA GLN A 161 22.96 18.01 20.96
C GLN A 161 22.40 17.13 22.07
N LEU A 162 22.85 17.40 23.30
CA LEU A 162 22.21 16.86 24.50
C LEU A 162 20.86 17.55 24.72
N ILE A 163 19.76 16.80 24.62
CA ILE A 163 18.38 17.33 24.67
C ILE A 163 17.63 16.92 25.96
N ARG A 164 18.34 16.29 26.90
CA ARG A 164 17.82 15.87 28.21
C ARG A 164 18.82 16.24 29.31
N GLN A 165 18.31 16.51 30.51
CA GLN A 165 19.14 16.90 31.64
C GLN A 165 19.92 15.69 32.20
N PRO A 166 21.26 15.78 32.35
CA PRO A 166 22.06 14.70 32.95
C PRO A 166 21.54 14.25 34.32
N GLY A 167 21.49 12.94 34.54
CA GLY A 167 21.00 12.30 35.77
C GLY A 167 19.48 12.42 36.01
N GLY A 168 18.74 13.09 35.12
CA GLY A 168 17.29 13.20 35.17
C GLY A 168 16.59 11.89 34.80
N TYR A 169 15.31 11.78 35.19
CA TYR A 169 14.46 10.66 34.76
C TYR A 169 14.12 10.79 33.27
N ILE A 170 14.14 9.66 32.56
CA ILE A 170 13.74 9.58 31.15
C ILE A 170 12.89 8.31 30.89
N PRO A 171 11.77 8.40 30.15
CA PRO A 171 11.00 7.24 29.75
C PRO A 171 11.75 6.33 28.73
N PRO A 172 11.44 5.02 28.70
CA PRO A 172 11.99 4.10 27.70
C PRO A 172 11.79 4.58 26.26
N GLY A 173 12.88 4.57 25.48
CA GLY A 173 12.89 4.90 24.05
C GLY A 173 13.03 6.39 23.72
N GLU A 174 12.93 7.28 24.71
CA GLU A 174 13.07 8.72 24.50
C GLU A 174 14.52 9.11 24.20
N ASP A 175 14.69 10.03 23.25
CA ASP A 175 16.02 10.48 22.84
C ASP A 175 16.69 11.33 23.93
N ILE A 176 18.01 11.12 24.07
CA ILE A 176 18.92 11.78 25.00
C ILE A 176 19.86 12.72 24.25
N VAL A 177 20.53 12.20 23.20
CA VAL A 177 21.41 12.96 22.31
C VAL A 177 20.93 12.82 20.88
N LEU A 178 20.82 13.94 20.18
CA LEU A 178 20.57 13.99 18.74
C LEU A 178 21.86 14.41 18.02
N ALA A 179 22.05 13.86 16.81
CA ALA A 179 23.01 14.39 15.86
C ALA A 179 22.83 15.89 15.64
N GLY A 180 23.95 16.60 15.47
CA GLY A 180 23.96 18.04 15.20
C GLY A 180 23.56 18.40 13.76
N PRO A 181 23.74 19.66 13.35
CA PRO A 181 23.45 20.13 12.00
C PRO A 181 24.13 19.36 10.87
N ASP A 182 25.28 18.71 11.11
CA ASP A 182 25.92 17.88 10.11
C ASP A 182 25.25 16.50 9.93
N GLY A 183 24.26 16.18 10.78
CA GLY A 183 23.45 14.96 10.73
C GLY A 183 24.18 13.69 11.17
N ARG A 184 25.38 13.80 11.75
CA ARG A 184 26.16 12.67 12.25
C ARG A 184 26.09 12.59 13.76
N LEU A 185 26.14 11.36 14.27
CA LEU A 185 26.27 11.11 15.71
C LEU A 185 27.71 10.70 16.02
N GLU A 186 28.47 11.57 16.67
CA GLU A 186 29.84 11.27 17.13
C GLU A 186 29.91 10.77 18.57
N THR A 187 28.89 11.10 19.37
CA THR A 187 28.76 10.71 20.76
C THR A 187 28.52 9.21 20.85
N LEU A 188 29.24 8.54 21.74
CA LEU A 188 29.05 7.13 22.01
C LEU A 188 28.15 6.95 23.24
N PRO A 189 27.19 6.00 23.22
CA PRO A 189 26.32 5.76 24.37
C PRO A 189 27.14 5.20 25.55
N PRO A 190 26.93 5.71 26.77
CA PRO A 190 27.46 5.09 27.98
C PRO A 190 26.71 3.78 28.30
N ALA A 191 27.20 3.06 29.32
CA ALA A 191 26.48 1.91 29.85
C ALA A 191 25.17 2.36 30.52
N GLY A 192 24.04 1.86 30.03
CA GLY A 192 22.70 2.23 30.51
C GLY A 192 21.84 2.84 29.39
N ASP A 193 22.49 3.56 28.48
CA ASP A 193 21.87 4.13 27.28
C ASP A 193 22.10 3.23 26.05
N ASP A 194 21.35 3.50 24.97
CA ASP A 194 21.45 2.76 23.72
C ASP A 194 21.57 3.72 22.54
N ALA A 195 22.37 3.36 21.54
CA ALA A 195 22.40 4.08 20.27
C ALA A 195 21.62 3.25 19.24
N THR A 196 20.76 3.92 18.49
CA THR A 196 20.12 3.29 17.35
C THR A 196 20.62 3.92 16.07
N TRP A 197 21.28 3.08 15.28
CA TRP A 197 21.68 3.35 13.92
C TRP A 197 20.64 2.85 12.92
N PHE A 198 20.19 3.73 12.03
CA PHE A 198 19.44 3.36 10.82
C PHE A 198 20.03 4.10 9.62
N PRO A 199 20.39 3.39 8.54
CA PRO A 199 20.82 4.02 7.31
C PRO A 199 19.86 5.13 6.87
N ASN A 200 20.38 6.31 6.55
CA ASN A 200 19.59 7.44 6.06
C ASN A 200 20.24 8.06 4.80
N LEU A 201 19.57 9.04 4.18
CA LEU A 201 20.03 9.61 2.90
C LEU A 201 21.36 10.35 3.02
N TYR A 202 21.64 10.92 4.19
CA TYR A 202 22.72 11.85 4.41
C TYR A 202 23.83 11.28 5.30
N ASP A 203 23.88 9.96 5.49
CA ASP A 203 24.92 9.30 6.25
C ASP A 203 26.34 9.54 5.69
N ASP A 204 27.31 9.37 6.58
CA ASP A 204 28.73 9.28 6.22
C ASP A 204 29.03 7.93 5.53
N LEU A 205 30.28 7.68 5.10
CA LEU A 205 30.73 6.39 4.58
C LEU A 205 30.77 5.29 5.65
N THR A 206 30.91 5.72 6.90
CA THR A 206 30.95 4.82 8.06
C THR A 206 30.30 5.43 9.28
N TRP A 207 29.71 4.58 10.12
CA TRP A 207 29.24 4.93 11.45
C TRP A 207 30.04 4.17 12.51
N THR A 208 30.37 4.84 13.62
CA THR A 208 31.07 4.21 14.75
C THR A 208 30.11 4.09 15.92
N GLY A 209 29.83 2.87 16.37
CA GLY A 209 28.89 2.66 17.47
C GLY A 209 28.93 1.26 18.07
N PRO A 210 28.08 0.99 19.08
CA PRO A 210 28.06 -0.29 19.78
C PRO A 210 27.54 -1.42 18.88
N ASN A 211 28.25 -2.54 18.84
CA ASN A 211 27.84 -3.75 18.14
C ASN A 211 27.17 -4.74 19.11
N LYS A 212 25.84 -4.78 19.10
CA LYS A 212 25.04 -5.67 19.96
C LYS A 212 25.34 -7.15 19.75
N GLU A 213 25.66 -7.57 18.52
CA GLU A 213 26.01 -8.96 18.21
C GLU A 213 27.37 -9.35 18.82
N LYS A 214 28.23 -8.37 19.08
CA LYS A 214 29.53 -8.54 19.72
C LYS A 214 29.55 -8.02 21.17
N GLY A 215 28.40 -8.03 21.84
CA GLY A 215 28.32 -7.63 23.25
C GLY A 215 28.62 -6.15 23.51
N ASN A 216 28.18 -5.27 22.60
CA ASN A 216 28.36 -3.81 22.62
C ASN A 216 29.81 -3.32 22.42
N GLU A 217 30.67 -4.13 21.78
CA GLU A 217 31.98 -3.65 21.31
C GLU A 217 31.82 -2.49 20.33
N VAL A 218 32.58 -1.40 20.50
CA VAL A 218 32.58 -0.27 19.56
C VAL A 218 33.17 -0.72 18.22
N THR A 219 32.36 -0.68 17.17
CA THR A 219 32.71 -1.14 15.82
C THR A 219 32.49 -0.02 14.80
N ILE A 220 33.29 -0.01 13.74
CA ILE A 220 33.07 0.83 12.56
C ILE A 220 32.24 0.04 11.54
N PHE A 221 31.04 0.53 11.24
CA PHE A 221 30.11 -0.03 10.27
C PHE A 221 30.24 0.71 8.94
N GLN A 222 30.16 -0.02 7.83
CA GLN A 222 30.01 0.59 6.51
C GLN A 222 28.55 0.98 6.32
N THR A 223 28.32 2.20 5.83
CA THR A 223 26.98 2.78 5.72
C THR A 223 26.66 3.14 4.26
N PRO A 224 25.43 2.87 3.79
CA PRO A 224 24.95 3.48 2.56
C PRO A 224 24.99 5.00 2.71
N SER A 225 25.47 5.70 1.69
CA SER A 225 25.76 7.14 1.76
C SER A 225 25.39 7.84 0.44
N PRO A 226 24.10 7.74 0.02
CA PRO A 226 23.69 8.13 -1.32
C PRO A 226 23.96 9.61 -1.61
N LEU A 227 23.62 10.52 -0.69
CA LEU A 227 23.84 11.95 -0.91
C LEU A 227 25.30 12.36 -0.79
N LEU A 228 26.09 11.74 0.08
CA LEU A 228 27.54 12.01 0.17
C LEU A 228 28.26 11.59 -1.12
N LYS A 229 27.93 10.42 -1.67
CA LYS A 229 28.49 9.96 -2.95
C LYS A 229 28.00 10.82 -4.11
N TYR A 230 26.72 11.17 -4.12
CA TYR A 230 26.14 12.10 -5.10
C TYR A 230 26.87 13.45 -5.09
N ASP A 231 27.09 14.02 -3.91
CA ASP A 231 27.81 15.28 -3.77
C ASP A 231 29.23 15.19 -4.30
N GLN A 232 29.94 14.09 -4.05
CA GLN A 232 31.30 13.89 -4.56
C GLN A 232 31.37 13.66 -6.08
N LEU A 233 30.33 13.07 -6.68
CA LEU A 233 30.24 12.85 -8.12
C LEU A 233 29.91 14.14 -8.89
N PHE A 234 29.12 15.04 -8.29
CA PHE A 234 28.62 16.25 -8.97
C PHE A 234 29.12 17.57 -8.38
N GLY A 235 29.87 17.55 -7.29
CA GLY A 235 30.34 18.74 -6.59
C GLY A 235 29.22 19.53 -5.89
N THR A 236 28.11 18.88 -5.51
CA THR A 236 26.94 19.53 -4.90
C THR A 236 27.02 19.58 -3.36
N SER A 237 25.95 20.05 -2.71
CA SER A 237 25.76 20.08 -1.25
C SER A 237 24.39 19.53 -0.84
N ALA A 238 23.92 18.50 -1.56
CA ALA A 238 22.67 17.82 -1.33
C ALA A 238 22.63 17.18 0.06
N ARG A 239 23.72 16.55 0.50
CA ARG A 239 23.80 15.89 1.81
C ARG A 239 23.58 16.89 2.95
N TRP A 240 24.35 17.98 2.93
CA TRP A 240 24.21 19.07 3.90
C TRP A 240 22.81 19.68 3.91
N TRP A 241 22.22 19.89 2.72
CA TRP A 241 20.86 20.40 2.63
C TRP A 241 19.86 19.46 3.32
N GLU A 242 19.99 18.16 3.08
CA GLU A 242 19.10 17.15 3.65
C GLU A 242 19.22 17.10 5.18
N ALA A 243 20.46 17.06 5.70
CA ALA A 243 20.72 17.05 7.13
C ALA A 243 20.16 18.30 7.84
N VAL A 244 20.18 19.47 7.19
CA VAL A 244 19.68 20.71 7.80
C VAL A 244 18.16 20.89 7.67
N ASN A 245 17.56 20.49 6.54
CA ASN A 245 16.18 20.86 6.21
C ASN A 245 15.17 19.72 6.40
N SER A 246 15.60 18.47 6.28
CA SER A 246 14.71 17.32 6.38
C SER A 246 14.80 16.61 7.73
N GLN A 247 15.86 16.88 8.52
CA GLN A 247 16.10 16.14 9.77
C GLN A 247 14.92 16.24 10.73
N ASN A 248 14.21 15.12 10.92
CA ASN A 248 13.18 15.03 11.94
C ASN A 248 13.85 14.95 13.33
N LYS A 249 13.34 15.73 14.29
CA LYS A 249 13.80 15.72 15.69
C LYS A 249 12.81 15.05 16.65
N ASP A 250 11.70 14.52 16.13
CA ASP A 250 10.75 13.74 16.91
C ASP A 250 11.29 12.35 17.24
N ILE A 251 10.76 11.72 18.29
CA ILE A 251 11.09 10.35 18.69
C ILE A 251 10.77 9.35 17.58
N SER A 252 9.76 9.65 16.76
CA SER A 252 9.34 8.81 15.65
C SER A 252 10.38 8.73 14.53
N ARG A 253 10.64 7.50 14.06
CA ARG A 253 11.63 7.20 13.00
C ARG A 253 11.03 6.84 11.65
N TRP A 254 9.70 6.75 11.57
CA TRP A 254 8.99 6.43 10.33
C TRP A 254 8.93 7.58 9.30
N PRO A 255 9.08 8.89 9.65
CA PRO A 255 9.18 9.93 8.64
C PRO A 255 10.40 9.74 7.75
N GLY A 256 10.19 9.71 6.44
CA GLY A 256 11.22 9.34 5.47
C GLY A 256 10.68 9.33 4.04
N HIS A 257 11.49 8.81 3.14
CA HIS A 257 11.29 8.93 1.68
C HIS A 257 10.45 7.81 1.09
N CYS A 258 9.44 7.32 1.83
CA CYS A 258 8.66 6.17 1.39
C CYS A 258 7.69 6.53 0.24
N LEU A 259 7.23 7.78 0.16
CA LEU A 259 6.37 8.24 -0.94
C LEU A 259 7.14 8.18 -2.25
N GLY A 260 8.30 8.82 -2.30
CA GLY A 260 9.10 8.87 -3.50
C GLY A 260 9.60 7.49 -3.93
N GLY A 261 9.99 6.64 -2.96
CA GLY A 261 10.33 5.24 -3.23
C GLY A 261 9.17 4.46 -3.87
N ALA A 262 7.95 4.63 -3.35
CA ALA A 262 6.76 3.99 -3.91
C ALA A 262 6.44 4.50 -5.32
N VAL A 263 6.45 5.82 -5.55
CA VAL A 263 6.17 6.41 -6.87
C VAL A 263 7.22 5.98 -7.90
N ALA A 264 8.51 6.04 -7.57
CA ALA A 264 9.60 5.56 -8.43
C ALA A 264 9.45 4.07 -8.73
N SER A 265 9.09 3.26 -7.74
CA SER A 265 8.87 1.82 -7.95
C SER A 265 7.77 1.51 -8.95
N ILE A 266 6.68 2.27 -8.93
CA ILE A 266 5.52 2.10 -9.82
C ILE A 266 5.80 2.59 -11.24
N LEU A 267 6.57 3.67 -11.41
CA LEU A 267 6.72 4.33 -12.71
C LEU A 267 8.01 3.97 -13.47
N MET A 268 9.05 3.51 -12.79
CA MET A 268 10.38 3.34 -13.38
C MET A 268 10.85 1.89 -13.44
N ASN A 269 11.68 1.57 -14.42
CA ASN A 269 12.46 0.33 -14.37
C ASN A 269 13.29 0.31 -13.09
N GLU A 270 13.56 -0.88 -12.56
CA GLU A 270 14.41 -0.96 -11.37
C GLU A 270 15.80 -0.37 -11.67
N PRO A 271 16.27 0.61 -10.87
CA PRO A 271 17.50 1.31 -11.17
C PRO A 271 18.72 0.40 -11.24
N VAL A 272 19.64 0.71 -12.15
CA VAL A 272 20.92 0.00 -12.29
C VAL A 272 22.06 1.02 -12.27
N PRO A 273 22.86 1.09 -11.18
CA PRO A 273 23.92 2.08 -11.08
C PRO A 273 25.00 1.85 -12.12
N ALA A 274 25.45 2.94 -12.77
CA ALA A 274 26.57 2.89 -13.68
C ALA A 274 27.86 2.50 -12.91
N PRO A 275 28.73 1.64 -13.47
CA PRO A 275 29.86 1.05 -12.72
C PRO A 275 30.81 2.08 -12.10
N GLY A 276 31.09 3.19 -12.80
CA GLY A 276 31.98 4.24 -12.32
C GLY A 276 31.39 5.19 -11.29
N THR A 277 30.16 4.95 -10.85
CA THR A 277 29.54 5.77 -9.80
C THR A 277 29.89 5.27 -8.41
N GLY A 278 30.22 3.99 -8.24
CA GLY A 278 30.44 3.39 -6.91
C GLY A 278 29.20 3.41 -5.99
N LEU A 279 28.02 3.71 -6.55
CA LEU A 279 26.74 3.59 -5.87
C LEU A 279 26.29 2.13 -5.86
N THR A 280 25.68 1.71 -4.75
CA THR A 280 24.89 0.48 -4.72
C THR A 280 23.56 0.70 -5.41
N LYS A 281 22.85 -0.40 -5.69
CA LYS A 281 21.50 -0.35 -6.26
C LYS A 281 20.54 0.42 -5.36
N ASP A 282 20.63 0.22 -4.04
CA ASP A 282 19.73 0.87 -3.10
C ASP A 282 20.09 2.34 -2.87
N GLU A 283 21.36 2.71 -2.90
CA GLU A 283 21.76 4.13 -2.91
C GLU A 283 21.20 4.85 -4.14
N LEU A 284 21.18 4.22 -5.32
CA LEU A 284 20.55 4.81 -6.50
C LEU A 284 19.02 4.87 -6.38
N LYS A 285 18.37 3.83 -5.82
CA LYS A 285 16.92 3.89 -5.49
C LYS A 285 16.63 5.02 -4.50
N ALA A 286 17.52 5.30 -3.57
CA ALA A 286 17.43 6.41 -2.61
C ALA A 286 17.36 7.76 -3.31
N LEU A 287 18.21 7.99 -4.32
CA LEU A 287 18.22 9.23 -5.09
C LEU A 287 16.94 9.41 -5.92
N TRP A 288 16.37 8.31 -6.45
CA TRP A 288 15.05 8.36 -7.08
C TRP A 288 13.92 8.60 -6.08
N ALA A 289 14.03 8.04 -4.86
CA ALA A 289 13.10 8.31 -3.79
C ALA A 289 13.12 9.79 -3.39
N GLU A 290 14.30 10.39 -3.26
CA GLU A 290 14.45 11.83 -3.00
C GLU A 290 13.74 12.68 -4.07
N LEU A 291 13.94 12.37 -5.35
CA LEU A 291 13.27 13.09 -6.45
C LEU A 291 11.75 12.90 -6.47
N GLY A 292 11.26 11.78 -5.93
CA GLY A 292 9.85 11.43 -5.90
C GLY A 292 9.11 11.88 -4.64
N GLU A 293 9.78 12.46 -3.64
CA GLU A 293 9.16 12.69 -2.32
C GLU A 293 8.20 13.88 -2.32
N ASN A 294 8.34 14.81 -3.27
CA ASN A 294 7.47 15.98 -3.35
C ASN A 294 6.10 15.63 -3.94
N HIS A 295 5.12 15.39 -3.07
CA HIS A 295 3.76 15.02 -3.44
C HIS A 295 3.05 15.99 -4.41
N LEU A 296 3.45 17.27 -4.45
CA LEU A 296 2.87 18.27 -5.35
C LEU A 296 3.19 18.01 -6.83
N ASN A 297 4.16 17.13 -7.11
CA ASN A 297 4.62 16.82 -8.45
C ASN A 297 3.91 15.63 -9.09
N HIS A 298 2.98 14.97 -8.38
CA HIS A 298 2.29 13.79 -8.90
C HIS A 298 0.89 14.14 -9.39
N ARG A 299 0.59 13.75 -10.62
CA ARG A 299 -0.77 13.78 -11.13
C ARG A 299 -1.49 12.50 -10.73
N ILE A 300 -2.45 12.64 -9.81
CA ILE A 300 -3.33 11.55 -9.38
C ILE A 300 -4.54 11.48 -10.31
N GLY A 301 -4.85 10.28 -10.79
CA GLY A 301 -5.98 9.96 -11.65
C GLY A 301 -7.17 9.52 -10.82
N ASP A 302 -7.52 8.25 -10.90
CA ASP A 302 -8.52 7.63 -10.02
C ASP A 302 -7.99 7.44 -8.60
N TYR A 303 -8.86 7.51 -7.59
CA TYR A 303 -8.46 7.38 -6.19
C TYR A 303 -9.55 6.97 -5.20
N ALA A 304 -9.13 6.23 -4.16
CA ALA A 304 -9.80 6.11 -2.88
C ALA A 304 -8.99 6.88 -1.82
N THR A 305 -9.52 7.96 -1.27
CA THR A 305 -8.83 8.79 -0.25
C THR A 305 -9.65 8.91 1.03
N ASP A 306 -9.04 9.47 2.08
CA ASP A 306 -9.70 9.82 3.34
C ASP A 306 -10.42 8.62 3.96
N ILE A 307 -9.81 7.44 3.83
CA ILE A 307 -10.32 6.21 4.41
C ILE A 307 -10.05 6.28 5.90
N PRO A 308 -11.06 6.13 6.78
CA PRO A 308 -10.84 6.22 8.21
C PRO A 308 -9.85 5.16 8.74
N PRO A 309 -9.17 5.42 9.87
CA PRO A 309 -8.09 4.58 10.37
C PRO A 309 -8.52 3.39 11.21
N GLY A 310 -9.80 3.28 11.63
CA GLY A 310 -10.24 2.17 12.48
C GLY A 310 -9.70 0.83 11.97
N PRO A 311 -9.24 -0.09 12.85
CA PRO A 311 -9.16 -1.47 12.38
C PRO A 311 -10.60 -1.84 11.98
N PRO A 312 -10.83 -2.26 10.72
CA PRO A 312 -12.14 -2.69 10.28
C PRO A 312 -12.65 -3.82 11.17
N ARG A 313 -13.94 -3.82 11.49
CA ARG A 313 -14.57 -4.81 12.37
C ARG A 313 -15.93 -5.23 11.82
N PRO A 314 -16.44 -6.43 12.17
CA PRO A 314 -17.74 -6.86 11.69
C PRO A 314 -18.86 -5.92 12.12
N GLY A 315 -19.67 -5.48 11.16
CA GLY A 315 -20.82 -4.60 11.37
C GLY A 315 -20.46 -3.10 11.24
N PRO A 316 -21.45 -2.20 11.35
CA PRO A 316 -21.30 -0.80 10.97
C PRO A 316 -20.09 -0.08 11.60
N ASP A 317 -19.17 0.40 10.77
CA ASP A 317 -18.02 1.23 11.16
C ASP A 317 -17.67 2.33 10.13
N GLU A 318 -16.69 3.15 10.48
CA GLU A 318 -16.30 4.33 9.68
C GLU A 318 -15.58 3.98 8.36
N CYS A 319 -15.04 2.77 8.23
CA CYS A 319 -14.34 2.28 7.03
C CYS A 319 -15.30 1.71 5.98
N ASP A 320 -16.48 1.22 6.39
CA ASP A 320 -17.42 0.48 5.53
C ASP A 320 -17.72 1.14 4.18
N TRP A 321 -18.06 2.43 4.21
CA TRP A 321 -18.45 3.17 3.03
C TRP A 321 -17.31 3.35 2.01
N LYS A 322 -16.07 3.05 2.39
CA LYS A 322 -14.89 3.09 1.52
C LYS A 322 -14.52 1.74 0.92
N ALA A 323 -14.98 0.62 1.49
CA ALA A 323 -14.67 -0.72 0.98
C ALA A 323 -15.07 -0.90 -0.50
N PRO A 324 -16.25 -0.42 -0.97
CA PRO A 324 -16.62 -0.49 -2.39
C PRO A 324 -15.60 0.20 -3.30
N ARG A 325 -15.22 1.43 -2.94
CA ARG A 325 -14.26 2.24 -3.72
C ARG A 325 -12.88 1.61 -3.77
N VAL A 326 -12.39 1.09 -2.63
CA VAL A 326 -11.10 0.38 -2.58
C VAL A 326 -11.12 -0.86 -3.47
N HIS A 327 -12.18 -1.67 -3.42
CA HIS A 327 -12.28 -2.85 -4.27
C HIS A 327 -12.37 -2.48 -5.76
N ALA A 328 -13.14 -1.44 -6.10
CA ALA A 328 -13.26 -0.93 -7.46
C ALA A 328 -11.91 -0.47 -8.05
N MET A 329 -11.08 0.21 -7.25
CA MET A 329 -9.71 0.58 -7.63
C MET A 329 -8.87 -0.65 -8.01
N LEU A 330 -8.93 -1.72 -7.20
CA LEU A 330 -8.17 -2.94 -7.44
C LEU A 330 -8.61 -3.66 -8.72
N GLU A 331 -9.91 -3.85 -8.90
CA GLU A 331 -10.43 -4.52 -10.10
C GLU A 331 -10.16 -3.70 -11.37
N THR A 332 -10.42 -2.40 -11.33
CA THR A 332 -10.28 -1.51 -12.50
C THR A 332 -8.82 -1.40 -12.94
N HIS A 333 -7.92 -1.06 -12.03
CA HIS A 333 -6.54 -0.74 -12.41
C HIS A 333 -5.66 -1.99 -12.47
N ILE A 334 -5.63 -2.82 -11.42
CA ILE A 334 -4.72 -3.98 -11.39
C ILE A 334 -5.20 -5.06 -12.35
N ARG A 335 -6.50 -5.40 -12.33
CA ARG A 335 -7.01 -6.46 -13.20
C ARG A 335 -7.35 -5.97 -14.60
N GLY A 336 -8.12 -4.89 -14.71
CA GLY A 336 -8.59 -4.32 -15.97
C GLY A 336 -7.48 -3.66 -16.78
N GLN A 337 -6.70 -2.76 -16.18
CA GLN A 337 -5.69 -1.96 -16.88
C GLN A 337 -4.26 -2.51 -16.74
N LYS A 338 -4.04 -3.52 -15.89
CA LYS A 338 -2.70 -4.04 -15.56
C LYS A 338 -1.76 -2.98 -15.01
N GLN A 339 -2.29 -2.06 -14.20
CA GLN A 339 -1.55 -0.95 -13.60
C GLN A 339 -1.40 -1.13 -12.09
N ALA A 340 -0.20 -0.85 -11.57
CA ALA A 340 0.03 -0.81 -10.14
C ALA A 340 -0.49 0.50 -9.53
N LEU A 341 -0.87 0.46 -8.27
CA LEU A 341 -1.45 1.59 -7.53
C LEU A 341 -0.49 2.02 -6.41
N LEU A 342 -0.51 3.30 -6.07
CA LEU A 342 0.13 3.80 -4.85
C LEU A 342 -0.86 3.65 -3.70
N GLY A 343 -0.40 3.18 -2.54
CA GLY A 343 -1.23 3.17 -1.35
C GLY A 343 -0.43 3.45 -0.10
N ASN A 344 -0.98 4.29 0.78
CA ASN A 344 -0.53 4.33 2.16
C ASN A 344 -1.22 3.21 2.93
N MET A 345 -0.47 2.13 3.15
CA MET A 345 -0.98 0.90 3.79
C MET A 345 -1.02 0.97 5.31
N ARG A 346 -0.67 2.13 5.88
CA ARG A 346 -0.54 2.39 7.32
C ARG A 346 0.40 1.38 8.01
N ALA A 347 0.53 1.59 9.30
CA ALA A 347 1.40 0.92 10.25
C ALA A 347 1.61 -0.59 10.07
N PHE A 348 2.83 -1.02 10.44
CA PHE A 348 3.18 -2.42 10.56
C PHE A 348 2.79 -3.00 11.93
N PRO A 349 2.34 -4.28 12.00
CA PRO A 349 2.17 -4.97 13.26
C PRO A 349 3.52 -5.21 13.96
N PRO A 350 3.56 -5.38 15.30
CA PRO A 350 2.42 -5.35 16.21
C PRO A 350 2.20 -3.99 16.91
N ARG A 351 3.07 -2.99 16.67
CA ARG A 351 3.12 -1.74 17.46
C ARG A 351 2.79 -0.46 16.68
N GLY A 352 2.50 -0.56 15.40
CA GLY A 352 2.32 0.63 14.59
C GLY A 352 1.04 1.41 14.93
N THR A 353 1.05 2.71 14.65
CA THR A 353 -0.04 3.65 14.98
C THR A 353 -0.82 4.12 13.76
N ILE A 354 -2.02 4.67 13.99
CA ILE A 354 -2.88 5.21 12.94
C ILE A 354 -2.28 6.40 12.18
N ASN A 355 -1.27 7.06 12.77
CA ASN A 355 -0.63 8.25 12.21
C ASN A 355 0.55 7.90 11.28
N GLU A 356 0.97 6.63 11.24
CA GLU A 356 2.07 6.21 10.38
C GLU A 356 1.68 6.26 8.91
N VAL A 357 2.62 6.76 8.11
CA VAL A 357 2.52 6.85 6.66
C VAL A 357 3.50 5.88 6.04
N TRP A 358 2.99 4.80 5.46
CA TRP A 358 3.78 3.79 4.76
C TRP A 358 3.28 3.66 3.33
N ASN A 359 3.86 4.46 2.45
CA ASN A 359 3.55 4.46 1.02
C ASN A 359 4.21 3.27 0.31
N GLN A 360 3.43 2.53 -0.47
CA GLN A 360 3.87 1.33 -1.18
C GLN A 360 3.16 1.20 -2.54
N GLY A 361 3.78 0.44 -3.44
CA GLY A 361 3.20 0.04 -4.71
C GLY A 361 2.38 -1.25 -4.56
N ILE A 362 1.06 -1.13 -4.63
CA ILE A 362 0.10 -2.24 -4.69
C ILE A 362 0.07 -2.77 -6.12
N TYR A 363 0.32 -4.06 -6.31
CA TYR A 363 0.55 -4.57 -7.66
C TYR A 363 -0.14 -5.89 -7.98
N LYS A 364 -0.62 -6.61 -6.95
CA LYS A 364 -1.28 -7.90 -7.09
C LYS A 364 -2.33 -8.07 -6.01
N TYR A 365 -3.40 -8.77 -6.35
CA TYR A 365 -4.36 -9.26 -5.36
C TYR A 365 -4.90 -10.64 -5.73
N VAL A 366 -5.39 -11.35 -4.72
CA VAL A 366 -6.17 -12.59 -4.83
C VAL A 366 -7.44 -12.41 -4.00
N ALA A 367 -8.60 -12.42 -4.65
CA ALA A 367 -9.91 -12.24 -4.03
C ALA A 367 -10.74 -13.52 -4.15
N GLN A 368 -11.19 -14.07 -3.02
CA GLN A 368 -12.16 -15.16 -2.97
C GLN A 368 -13.55 -14.61 -2.66
N PHE A 369 -14.53 -15.00 -3.45
CA PHE A 369 -15.90 -14.49 -3.36
C PHE A 369 -16.84 -15.52 -2.74
N LYS A 370 -17.73 -15.05 -1.88
CA LYS A 370 -18.79 -15.85 -1.27
C LYS A 370 -20.10 -15.07 -1.25
N ALA A 371 -21.19 -15.66 -1.75
CA ALA A 371 -22.51 -15.04 -1.68
C ALA A 371 -22.95 -14.85 -0.22
N ILE A 372 -23.60 -13.71 0.06
CA ILE A 372 -24.17 -13.43 1.39
C ILE A 372 -25.64 -13.89 1.43
N PRO A 373 -25.99 -14.90 2.25
CA PRO A 373 -27.35 -15.41 2.33
C PRO A 373 -28.37 -14.29 2.63
N GLY A 374 -29.48 -14.30 1.89
CA GLY A 374 -30.59 -13.34 2.09
C GLY A 374 -30.35 -11.92 1.57
N ARG A 375 -29.17 -11.60 0.99
CA ARG A 375 -28.86 -10.26 0.45
C ARG A 375 -28.87 -10.17 -1.08
N GLY A 376 -29.27 -11.25 -1.76
CA GLY A 376 -29.30 -11.36 -3.21
C GLY A 376 -27.97 -11.82 -3.81
N GLU A 377 -28.01 -12.25 -5.08
CA GLU A 377 -26.87 -12.91 -5.76
C GLU A 377 -25.67 -11.99 -6.02
N ARG A 378 -25.89 -10.66 -6.02
CA ARG A 378 -24.86 -9.64 -6.24
C ARG A 378 -24.12 -9.21 -4.97
N ALA A 379 -24.63 -9.59 -3.80
CA ALA A 379 -24.02 -9.27 -2.51
C ALA A 379 -23.03 -10.37 -2.13
N VAL A 380 -21.77 -9.99 -1.97
CA VAL A 380 -20.66 -10.92 -1.71
C VAL A 380 -19.81 -10.48 -0.54
N ASN A 381 -19.35 -11.47 0.22
CA ASN A 381 -18.21 -11.38 1.10
C ASN A 381 -16.96 -11.69 0.27
N VAL A 382 -15.97 -10.81 0.36
CA VAL A 382 -14.71 -10.89 -0.36
C VAL A 382 -13.59 -11.05 0.65
N LYS A 383 -12.86 -12.15 0.55
CA LYS A 383 -11.59 -12.36 1.25
C LYS A 383 -10.46 -12.01 0.31
N LEU A 384 -9.69 -10.98 0.65
CA LEU A 384 -8.67 -10.41 -0.20
C LEU A 384 -7.28 -10.62 0.42
N GLU A 385 -6.37 -11.19 -0.37
CA GLU A 385 -4.93 -11.13 -0.15
C GLU A 385 -4.35 -10.07 -1.09
N LEU A 386 -3.80 -9.01 -0.53
CA LEU A 386 -3.25 -7.86 -1.24
C LEU A 386 -1.73 -7.85 -1.12
N HIS A 387 -1.02 -7.69 -2.23
CA HIS A 387 0.44 -7.66 -2.28
C HIS A 387 0.93 -6.26 -2.65
N THR A 388 1.90 -5.77 -1.86
CA THR A 388 2.66 -4.56 -2.18
C THR A 388 4.16 -4.86 -2.20
N ASN A 389 4.94 -3.95 -2.77
CA ASN A 389 6.38 -3.99 -2.57
C ASN A 389 6.76 -3.78 -1.08
N SER A 390 7.92 -4.29 -0.70
CA SER A 390 8.55 -4.06 0.61
C SER A 390 9.26 -2.70 0.63
N GLY A 391 9.09 -2.00 1.75
CA GLY A 391 9.82 -0.78 2.10
C GLY A 391 11.01 -1.03 3.02
N SER A 392 11.36 -2.28 3.31
CA SER A 392 12.42 -2.64 4.28
C SER A 392 13.60 -3.37 3.63
N MET A 393 13.77 -3.25 2.31
CA MET A 393 14.78 -4.02 1.56
C MET A 393 16.07 -3.24 1.39
N LEU A 394 17.03 -3.42 2.31
CA LEU A 394 18.37 -2.85 2.21
C LEU A 394 19.39 -3.89 1.72
N ASN A 395 20.17 -3.55 0.70
CA ASN A 395 21.16 -4.38 0.02
C ASN A 395 20.61 -5.75 -0.42
N GLY A 396 19.34 -5.77 -0.80
CA GLY A 396 18.63 -6.99 -1.17
C GLY A 396 18.25 -7.92 -0.03
N ALA A 397 18.46 -7.52 1.23
CA ALA A 397 17.92 -8.24 2.37
C ALA A 397 16.37 -8.10 2.37
N ASP A 398 15.66 -9.18 2.68
CA ASP A 398 14.19 -9.20 2.79
C ASP A 398 13.41 -8.86 1.51
N ASP A 399 13.78 -9.49 0.39
CA ASP A 399 13.10 -9.39 -0.92
C ASP A 399 11.73 -10.12 -0.96
N LYS A 400 10.91 -9.94 0.07
CA LYS A 400 9.54 -10.45 0.10
C LYS A 400 8.55 -9.33 -0.19
N ASP A 401 7.35 -9.71 -0.60
CA ASP A 401 6.23 -8.77 -0.65
C ASP A 401 5.72 -8.49 0.76
N ARG A 402 5.17 -7.28 0.97
CA ARG A 402 4.26 -7.08 2.07
C ARG A 402 2.90 -7.66 1.69
N VAL A 403 2.37 -8.55 2.52
CA VAL A 403 1.09 -9.23 2.28
C VAL A 403 0.07 -8.80 3.32
N ILE A 404 -1.04 -8.25 2.83
CA ILE A 404 -2.11 -7.68 3.65
C ILE A 404 -3.40 -8.46 3.38
N LEU A 405 -4.11 -8.78 4.46
CA LEU A 405 -5.37 -9.51 4.40
C LEU A 405 -6.52 -8.54 4.72
N TYR A 406 -7.50 -8.45 3.82
CA TYR A 406 -8.74 -7.75 4.08
C TYR A 406 -9.94 -8.69 3.90
N GLU A 407 -10.99 -8.47 4.67
CA GLU A 407 -12.30 -9.08 4.43
C GLU A 407 -13.36 -7.98 4.43
N TYR A 408 -14.23 -7.96 3.43
CA TYR A 408 -15.34 -7.01 3.36
C TYR A 408 -16.53 -7.56 2.58
N ASN A 409 -17.71 -7.05 2.91
CA ASN A 409 -18.95 -7.28 2.22
C ASN A 409 -19.20 -6.12 1.26
N ILE A 410 -19.52 -6.41 0.00
CA ILE A 410 -19.85 -5.42 -1.02
C ILE A 410 -20.99 -5.93 -1.91
N VAL A 411 -21.59 -5.01 -2.68
CA VAL A 411 -22.63 -5.32 -3.65
C VAL A 411 -22.15 -4.90 -5.03
N TYR A 412 -22.46 -5.71 -6.04
CA TYR A 412 -22.21 -5.38 -7.45
C TYR A 412 -23.45 -4.81 -8.13
N GLY A 413 -23.26 -3.89 -9.06
CA GLY A 413 -24.26 -3.41 -10.03
C GLY A 413 -24.69 -4.48 -11.03
N LEU A 414 -25.69 -4.17 -11.85
CA LEU A 414 -26.13 -5.06 -12.94
C LEU A 414 -25.12 -5.10 -14.10
N ASP A 415 -24.29 -4.06 -14.21
CA ASP A 415 -23.19 -3.97 -15.17
C ASP A 415 -21.93 -4.74 -14.71
N GLY A 416 -22.00 -5.39 -13.56
CA GLY A 416 -20.90 -6.15 -12.97
C GLY A 416 -19.76 -5.31 -12.40
N GLN A 417 -19.96 -4.00 -12.22
CA GLN A 417 -19.07 -3.14 -11.44
C GLN A 417 -19.49 -3.15 -9.97
N VAL A 418 -18.61 -2.73 -9.08
CA VAL A 418 -18.96 -2.53 -7.67
C VAL A 418 -20.01 -1.41 -7.57
N ASP A 419 -21.06 -1.61 -6.78
CA ASP A 419 -22.07 -0.59 -6.51
C ASP A 419 -21.56 0.40 -5.45
N GLU A 420 -20.93 1.47 -5.92
CA GLU A 420 -20.41 2.54 -5.06
C GLU A 420 -21.49 3.52 -4.60
N THR A 421 -22.72 3.41 -5.12
CA THR A 421 -23.83 4.32 -4.79
C THR A 421 -24.57 3.94 -3.53
N ASN A 422 -24.36 2.71 -3.03
CA ASN A 422 -24.98 2.20 -1.81
C ASN A 422 -23.93 1.79 -0.76
N PRO A 423 -23.16 2.74 -0.22
CA PRO A 423 -22.11 2.46 0.75
C PRO A 423 -22.65 1.82 2.04
N GLY A 424 -23.90 2.09 2.43
CA GLY A 424 -24.53 1.48 3.61
C GLY A 424 -24.80 -0.02 3.48
N ALA A 425 -24.63 -0.60 2.29
CA ALA A 425 -24.66 -2.03 2.09
C ALA A 425 -23.30 -2.71 2.27
N ALA A 426 -22.21 -1.93 2.32
CA ALA A 426 -20.88 -2.44 2.55
C ALA A 426 -20.58 -2.61 4.05
N ASP A 427 -19.62 -3.47 4.36
CA ASP A 427 -19.17 -3.76 5.74
C ASP A 427 -17.74 -4.28 5.67
N TRP A 428 -16.77 -3.52 6.19
CA TRP A 428 -15.37 -3.87 6.19
C TRP A 428 -15.06 -4.71 7.43
N VAL A 429 -15.12 -6.02 7.25
CA VAL A 429 -15.15 -7.01 8.33
C VAL A 429 -13.83 -7.12 9.09
N SER A 430 -12.69 -7.10 8.41
CA SER A 430 -11.39 -7.27 9.08
C SER A 430 -10.17 -6.79 8.28
N VAL A 431 -9.07 -6.61 9.01
CA VAL A 431 -7.69 -6.45 8.52
C VAL A 431 -6.77 -7.45 9.21
N GLY A 432 -5.75 -7.93 8.49
CA GLY A 432 -4.69 -8.78 9.03
C GLY A 432 -3.48 -8.86 8.10
N GLY A 433 -2.64 -9.87 8.32
CA GLY A 433 -1.34 -9.99 7.65
C GLY A 433 -0.35 -8.96 8.20
N GLU A 434 0.35 -8.26 7.30
CA GLU A 434 1.32 -7.23 7.65
C GLU A 434 0.71 -5.81 7.72
N ALA A 435 -0.58 -5.67 8.03
CA ALA A 435 -1.24 -4.40 8.31
C ALA A 435 -2.10 -4.45 9.58
N LEU A 436 -2.25 -3.30 10.23
CA LEU A 436 -3.10 -3.13 11.42
C LEU A 436 -4.41 -2.37 11.13
N PHE A 437 -4.51 -1.69 9.99
CA PHE A 437 -5.59 -0.75 9.67
C PHE A 437 -6.02 -0.87 8.19
N ALA A 438 -7.18 -0.32 7.85
CA ALA A 438 -7.51 -0.01 6.46
C ALA A 438 -6.42 0.91 5.86
N PRO A 439 -6.16 0.89 4.54
CA PRO A 439 -5.21 1.84 3.96
C PRO A 439 -5.74 3.26 4.15
N LEU A 440 -4.86 4.27 4.24
CA LEU A 440 -5.31 5.68 4.23
C LEU A 440 -5.85 6.06 2.86
N ASN A 441 -5.21 5.57 1.81
CA ASN A 441 -5.58 5.83 0.43
C ASN A 441 -5.08 4.72 -0.52
N VAL A 442 -5.68 4.69 -1.70
CA VAL A 442 -5.29 3.89 -2.87
C VAL A 442 -5.43 4.79 -4.09
N LEU A 443 -4.35 5.04 -4.81
CA LEU A 443 -4.23 6.11 -5.79
C LEU A 443 -3.66 5.58 -7.11
N GLU A 444 -4.22 6.04 -8.22
CA GLU A 444 -3.61 5.92 -9.54
C GLU A 444 -2.60 7.05 -9.75
N VAL A 445 -1.31 6.72 -9.87
CA VAL A 445 -0.28 7.69 -10.26
C VAL A 445 -0.18 7.71 -11.77
N VAL A 446 -0.62 8.80 -12.40
CA VAL A 446 -0.70 8.89 -13.86
C VAL A 446 0.56 9.50 -14.45
N GLN A 447 1.13 10.50 -13.77
CA GLN A 447 2.33 11.20 -14.19
C GLN A 447 3.05 11.76 -12.97
N THR A 448 4.36 11.93 -13.08
CA THR A 448 5.16 12.61 -12.08
C THR A 448 6.15 13.58 -12.74
N VAL A 449 6.53 14.63 -12.02
CA VAL A 449 7.72 15.44 -12.28
C VAL A 449 8.78 15.05 -11.26
N TRP A 450 9.98 14.69 -11.72
CA TRP A 450 11.07 14.25 -10.85
C TRP A 450 11.84 15.44 -10.28
N GLN A 451 11.31 15.99 -9.19
CA GLN A 451 11.90 17.13 -8.50
C GLN A 451 11.60 17.02 -6.99
N GLY A 452 12.61 16.62 -6.23
CA GLY A 452 12.52 16.50 -4.77
C GLY A 452 12.43 17.86 -4.06
N HIS A 453 12.42 17.83 -2.74
CA HIS A 453 12.57 19.04 -1.94
C HIS A 453 14.01 19.54 -1.96
N ASN A 454 14.98 18.63 -2.02
CA ASN A 454 16.40 18.95 -2.11
C ASN A 454 16.76 19.51 -3.50
N PRO A 455 17.05 20.82 -3.63
CA PRO A 455 17.25 21.45 -4.94
C PRO A 455 18.57 21.02 -5.62
N TYR A 456 19.48 20.38 -4.88
CA TYR A 456 20.74 19.91 -5.39
C TYR A 456 20.63 18.52 -6.05
N VAL A 457 19.61 17.73 -5.69
CA VAL A 457 19.30 16.45 -6.33
C VAL A 457 18.44 16.74 -7.56
N THR A 458 18.99 16.48 -8.75
CA THR A 458 18.30 16.79 -10.02
C THR A 458 18.05 15.54 -10.84
N GLU A 459 16.93 15.49 -11.56
CA GLU A 459 16.61 14.39 -12.46
C GLU A 459 17.74 14.12 -13.47
N ALA A 460 18.34 15.17 -14.03
CA ALA A 460 19.42 15.04 -15.00
C ALA A 460 20.64 14.30 -14.41
N ASN A 461 21.03 14.63 -13.18
CA ASN A 461 22.13 13.96 -12.50
C ASN A 461 21.77 12.51 -12.13
N VAL A 462 20.59 12.27 -11.54
CA VAL A 462 20.17 10.92 -11.15
C VAL A 462 20.00 10.01 -12.37
N ARG A 463 19.43 10.50 -13.48
CA ARG A 463 19.40 9.74 -14.74
C ARG A 463 20.79 9.40 -15.23
N ALA A 464 21.75 10.32 -15.16
CA ALA A 464 23.11 10.06 -15.60
C ALA A 464 23.78 8.90 -14.83
N LEU A 465 23.35 8.63 -13.59
CA LEU A 465 23.81 7.53 -12.76
C LEU A 465 23.12 6.19 -13.07
N ASP A 466 21.96 6.21 -13.75
CA ASP A 466 21.05 5.06 -13.88
C ASP A 466 21.00 4.47 -15.30
N MET A 467 21.67 3.35 -15.52
CA MET A 467 21.70 2.67 -16.81
C MET A 467 20.34 2.13 -17.28
N ALA A 468 19.38 1.90 -16.38
CA ALA A 468 18.06 1.38 -16.73
C ALA A 468 17.07 2.47 -17.14
N ASN A 469 17.31 3.72 -16.73
CA ASN A 469 16.37 4.84 -16.89
C ASN A 469 17.00 6.05 -17.61
N GLY A 470 17.93 5.83 -18.53
CA GLY A 470 18.45 6.87 -19.44
C GLY A 470 19.88 7.33 -19.16
N GLY A 471 20.68 6.54 -18.44
CA GLY A 471 22.07 6.85 -18.10
C GLY A 471 23.00 6.94 -19.29
N ASP A 472 23.90 7.91 -19.21
CA ASP A 472 24.99 8.12 -20.14
C ASP A 472 26.07 7.06 -19.89
N ARG A 473 26.12 6.06 -20.78
CA ARG A 473 27.05 4.94 -20.71
C ARG A 473 28.52 5.36 -20.72
N PHE A 474 28.83 6.60 -21.11
CA PHE A 474 30.21 7.08 -21.22
C PHE A 474 30.65 7.92 -20.02
N ARG A 475 29.74 8.69 -19.41
CA ARG A 475 30.10 9.61 -18.31
C ARG A 475 30.68 8.91 -17.09
N PHE A 476 30.15 7.73 -16.75
CA PHE A 476 30.59 6.93 -15.59
C PHE A 476 31.05 5.52 -15.99
N ALA A 477 31.78 5.42 -17.11
CA ALA A 477 32.34 4.16 -17.60
C ALA A 477 33.64 3.74 -16.89
N SER A 478 34.31 4.67 -16.20
CA SER A 478 35.59 4.43 -15.51
C SER A 478 35.43 3.69 -14.19
N ALA A 479 36.53 3.39 -13.51
CA ALA A 479 36.48 2.95 -12.11
C ALA A 479 35.84 4.02 -11.22
N PRO A 480 35.15 3.63 -10.14
CA PRO A 480 34.58 4.57 -9.19
C PRO A 480 35.66 5.38 -8.48
N PRO A 481 35.38 6.65 -8.13
CA PRO A 481 36.30 7.46 -7.35
C PRO A 481 36.45 6.88 -5.93
N GLN A 482 37.56 7.21 -5.27
CA GLN A 482 37.67 7.00 -3.83
C GLN A 482 36.85 8.07 -3.12
N PHE A 483 35.76 7.64 -2.48
CA PHE A 483 34.93 8.53 -1.70
C PHE A 483 35.61 8.90 -0.39
N ARG A 484 35.45 10.16 -0.01
CA ARG A 484 35.95 10.75 1.23
C ARG A 484 34.83 10.84 2.27
N PRO A 485 35.14 10.67 3.57
CA PRO A 485 34.17 10.88 4.63
C PRO A 485 33.66 12.32 4.67
N VAL A 486 32.51 12.54 5.33
CA VAL A 486 31.89 13.87 5.51
C VAL A 486 32.91 14.89 6.03
N LEU A 487 33.63 14.56 7.11
CA LEU A 487 34.61 15.46 7.72
C LEU A 487 35.68 15.95 6.72
N GLU A 488 36.15 15.06 5.84
CA GLU A 488 37.16 15.41 4.85
C GLU A 488 36.56 16.17 3.65
N TYR A 489 35.38 15.75 3.21
CA TYR A 489 34.72 16.30 2.03
C TYR A 489 34.14 17.69 2.29
N GLU A 490 33.41 17.85 3.40
CA GLU A 490 32.68 19.07 3.76
C GLU A 490 33.51 20.01 4.62
N GLY A 491 34.45 19.50 5.45
CA GLY A 491 35.28 20.33 6.33
C GLY A 491 36.18 21.37 5.64
N ARG A 492 36.30 21.30 4.30
CA ARG A 492 37.01 22.29 3.46
C ARG A 492 36.09 23.20 2.67
N ARG A 493 34.78 23.01 2.76
CA ARG A 493 33.76 23.76 2.01
C ARG A 493 33.03 24.65 3.00
N SER A 494 32.84 25.92 2.63
CA SER A 494 31.95 26.78 3.41
C SER A 494 30.55 26.20 3.36
N ALA A 495 29.85 26.19 4.50
CA ALA A 495 28.43 25.87 4.52
C ALA A 495 27.73 26.65 3.39
N PRO A 496 26.89 26.01 2.57
CA PRO A 496 26.14 26.73 1.55
C PRO A 496 25.48 27.92 2.20
N ALA A 497 25.56 29.10 1.57
CA ALA A 497 24.83 30.27 2.06
C ALA A 497 23.39 29.81 2.28
N SER A 498 22.92 29.85 3.52
CA SER A 498 21.55 29.49 3.83
C SER A 498 20.69 30.48 3.07
N ASN A 499 20.24 30.10 1.88
CA ASN A 499 19.14 30.76 1.24
C ASN A 499 17.93 30.38 2.09
N ASN A 500 17.80 31.05 3.25
CA ASN A 500 16.52 31.40 3.83
C ASN A 500 15.83 32.32 2.81
N ALA A 501 15.55 31.78 1.63
CA ALA A 501 14.50 32.28 0.79
C ALA A 501 13.24 32.00 1.60
N MET A 502 12.82 33.03 2.33
CA MET A 502 11.58 33.10 3.07
C MET A 502 10.47 32.42 2.27
N ALA A 503 10.14 31.18 2.64
CA ALA A 503 8.76 30.75 2.60
C ALA A 503 8.06 31.63 3.63
N ASN A 504 7.40 32.66 3.13
CA ASN A 504 6.70 33.68 3.91
C ASN A 504 5.49 33.03 4.61
N ASP A 505 5.74 32.35 5.73
CA ASP A 505 4.69 31.88 6.62
C ASP A 505 4.39 32.99 7.62
N GLY A 506 3.26 33.66 7.39
CA GLY A 506 2.80 34.80 8.17
C GLY A 506 2.54 34.40 9.62
N GLY A 507 3.37 34.92 10.53
CA GLY A 507 3.14 34.84 11.96
C GLY A 507 1.84 35.53 12.37
N GLY A 508 0.97 34.78 13.04
CA GLY A 508 -0.20 35.27 13.75
C GLY A 508 -0.48 34.39 14.97
N SER A 509 -0.40 34.98 16.15
CA SER A 509 -0.39 34.36 17.48
C SER A 509 -1.60 33.47 17.83
N GLY A 510 -1.32 32.38 18.55
CA GLY A 510 -2.11 31.90 19.70
C GLY A 510 -3.51 31.34 19.45
N GLY A 511 -3.64 30.01 19.40
CA GLY A 511 -4.92 29.34 19.63
C GLY A 511 -4.98 27.88 19.16
N SER A 512 -5.11 26.95 20.10
CA SER A 512 -5.75 25.62 19.96
C SER A 512 -5.36 24.73 18.76
N ARG A 513 -4.51 23.73 19.01
CA ARG A 513 -4.32 22.54 18.16
C ARG A 513 -5.66 21.83 17.89
N ARG A 514 -6.24 22.04 16.70
CA ARG A 514 -7.25 21.16 16.07
C ARG A 514 -7.26 21.36 14.55
N GLY A 515 -6.98 20.29 13.80
CA GLY A 515 -7.43 20.09 12.42
C GLY A 515 -6.51 20.59 11.31
N PHE A 516 -5.65 19.72 10.78
CA PHE A 516 -5.02 19.87 9.47
C PHE A 516 -5.32 18.62 8.64
N PHE A 517 -6.41 18.66 7.86
CA PHE A 517 -6.61 17.92 6.60
C PHE A 517 -7.91 18.46 5.97
N ARG A 518 -7.76 19.49 5.13
CA ARG A 518 -8.83 19.99 4.26
C ARG A 518 -8.19 20.76 3.12
N PHE A 519 -7.61 20.09 2.12
CA PHE A 519 -7.39 20.68 0.80
C PHE A 519 -7.29 19.57 -0.28
N PHE A 520 -8.45 19.10 -0.73
CA PHE A 520 -8.70 18.76 -2.14
C PHE A 520 -10.09 19.27 -2.46
N GLY A 521 -10.16 20.30 -3.29
CA GLY A 521 -11.42 20.97 -3.61
C GLY A 521 -11.21 22.24 -4.42
N ARG A 522 -10.90 22.07 -5.71
CA ARG A 522 -11.65 22.70 -6.80
C ARG A 522 -11.37 21.98 -8.11
#